data_AF-A0A7X8HRW3-F1
#
_entry.id   AF-A0A7X8HRW3-F1
#
_cell.length_a   1.000
_cell.length_b   1.000
_cell.length_c   1.000
_cell.angle_alpha   90.00
_cell.angle_beta   90.00
_cell.angle_gamma   90.00
#
_symmetry.space_group_name_H-M   'P 1'
#
loop_
_entity.id
_entity.type
_entity.pdbx_description
1 polymer ?
#
loop_
_entity_poly.entity_id
_entity_poly.type
_entity_poly.pdbx_seq_one_letter_code
_entity_poly.pdbx_strand_id
1 'polypeptide(L)'
;DECNMSTAFAHIFAGGYAAGYYGYKWAEVLDADAFNLFQEKGIFDKSTAELFRKHILSKGGSEDPMDLYIRFRGQTPSEKALLKRSGLEK
;
A
#
# COMPACT_ATOMS: atom_id res chain seq x y z
N ASP A 1 20.35 -24.67 -18.97
CA ASP A 1 20.61 -23.37 -18.33
C ASP A 1 19.62 -23.11 -17.22
N GLU A 2 19.96 -23.51 -15.99
CA GLU A 2 19.21 -23.08 -14.81
C GLU A 2 19.84 -21.78 -14.31
N CYS A 3 19.18 -20.66 -14.57
CA CYS A 3 19.53 -19.40 -13.92
C CYS A 3 19.15 -19.51 -12.43
N ASN A 4 20.13 -19.50 -11.53
CA ASN A 4 19.87 -19.43 -10.10
C ASN A 4 19.38 -18.02 -9.74
N MET A 5 18.05 -17.87 -9.68
CA MET A 5 17.37 -16.59 -9.39
C MET A 5 17.85 -15.94 -8.09
N SER A 6 18.29 -16.71 -7.09
CA SER A 6 18.77 -16.17 -5.81
C SER A 6 19.99 -15.28 -6.01
N THR A 7 20.93 -15.69 -6.85
CA THR A 7 22.18 -14.94 -7.10
C THR A 7 21.94 -13.63 -7.86
N ALA A 8 20.78 -13.49 -8.51
CA ALA A 8 20.35 -12.28 -9.20
C ALA A 8 19.33 -11.44 -8.39
N PHE A 9 18.92 -11.89 -7.19
CA PHE A 9 17.87 -11.23 -6.41
C PHE A 9 18.41 -10.03 -5.62
N ALA A 10 18.67 -8.92 -6.32
CA ALA A 10 19.30 -7.74 -5.74
C ALA A 10 18.52 -7.13 -4.55
N HIS A 11 17.19 -7.15 -4.57
CA HIS A 11 16.37 -6.57 -3.49
C HIS A 11 16.70 -7.16 -2.10
N ILE A 12 16.98 -8.46 -2.02
CA ILE A 12 17.26 -9.18 -0.77
C ILE A 12 18.77 -9.15 -0.45
N PHE A 13 19.63 -9.39 -1.44
CA PHE A 13 21.06 -9.62 -1.20
C PHE A 13 21.96 -8.38 -1.35
N ALA A 14 21.51 -7.35 -2.05
CA ALA A 14 22.27 -6.11 -2.27
C ALA A 14 21.43 -4.84 -1.98
N GLY A 15 20.20 -5.01 -1.50
CA GLY A 15 19.24 -3.95 -1.21
C GLY A 15 18.73 -4.00 0.22
N GLY A 16 17.74 -3.17 0.53
CA GLY A 16 17.16 -3.04 1.87
C GLY A 16 15.97 -3.97 2.16
N TYR A 17 15.69 -4.97 1.32
CA TYR A 17 14.48 -5.80 1.42
C TYR A 17 14.74 -7.22 1.94
N ALA A 18 15.89 -7.47 2.58
CA ALA A 18 16.15 -8.71 3.28
C ALA A 18 15.05 -8.95 4.34
N ALA A 19 14.37 -10.10 4.28
CA ALA A 19 13.16 -10.40 5.06
C ALA A 19 12.04 -9.34 4.95
N GLY A 20 12.05 -8.51 3.90
CA GLY A 20 11.14 -7.39 3.69
C GLY A 20 10.52 -7.32 2.29
N TYR A 21 10.86 -8.24 1.39
CA TYR A 21 10.31 -8.26 0.03
C TYR A 21 8.78 -8.45 0.00
N TYR A 22 8.20 -9.08 1.02
CA TYR A 22 6.73 -9.14 1.19
C TYR A 22 6.10 -7.76 1.37
N GLY A 23 6.89 -6.75 1.76
CA GLY A 23 6.46 -5.37 1.97
C GLY A 23 5.81 -4.77 0.73
N TYR A 24 6.15 -5.23 -0.48
CA TYR A 24 5.43 -4.83 -1.70
C TYR A 24 3.97 -5.27 -1.68
N LYS A 25 3.70 -6.55 -1.38
CA LYS A 25 2.32 -7.06 -1.32
C LYS A 25 1.55 -6.50 -0.13
N TRP A 26 2.24 -6.25 0.98
CA TRP A 26 1.65 -5.54 2.11
C TRP A 26 1.23 -4.11 1.74
N ALA A 27 2.12 -3.36 1.08
CA ALA A 27 1.83 -2.00 0.62
C ALA A 27 0.71 -1.98 -0.44
N GLU A 28 0.61 -3.00 -1.29
CA GLU A 28 -0.48 -3.12 -2.27
C GLU A 28 -1.87 -3.24 -1.62
N VAL A 29 -1.99 -3.78 -0.41
CA VAL A 29 -3.26 -3.80 0.33
C VAL A 29 -3.70 -2.39 0.67
N LEU A 30 -2.79 -1.59 1.24
CA LEU A 30 -3.03 -0.20 1.61
C LEU A 30 -3.34 0.66 0.37
N ASP A 31 -2.61 0.46 -0.72
CA ASP A 31 -2.84 1.15 -2.00
C ASP A 31 -4.23 0.84 -2.57
N ALA A 32 -4.60 -0.44 -2.65
CA ALA A 32 -5.90 -0.83 -3.19
C ALA A 32 -7.07 -0.28 -2.34
N ASP A 33 -6.96 -0.34 -1.01
CA ASP A 33 -7.99 0.16 -0.11
C ASP A 33 -8.04 1.70 -0.06
N ALA A 34 -6.90 2.39 -0.15
CA ALA A 34 -6.84 3.83 -0.29
C ALA A 34 -7.49 4.30 -1.59
N PHE A 35 -7.19 3.64 -2.71
CA PHE A 35 -7.79 3.96 -4.00
C PHE A 35 -9.30 3.68 -4.01
N ASN A 36 -9.76 2.64 -3.31
CA ASN A 36 -11.18 2.35 -3.18
C ASN A 36 -11.95 3.53 -2.55
N LEU A 37 -11.37 4.23 -1.56
CA LEU A 37 -11.99 5.44 -1.01
C LEU A 37 -12.20 6.53 -2.09
N PHE A 38 -11.24 6.71 -3.01
CA PHE A 38 -11.41 7.61 -4.15
C PHE A 38 -12.49 7.10 -5.11
N GLN A 39 -12.64 5.79 -5.31
CA GLN A 39 -13.73 5.25 -6.12
C GLN A 39 -15.11 5.50 -5.48
N GLU A 40 -15.21 5.39 -4.15
CA GLU A 40 -16.44 5.62 -3.38
C GLU A 40 -16.85 7.10 -3.36
N LYS A 41 -15.88 8.02 -3.22
CA LYS A 41 -16.14 9.48 -3.10
C LYS A 41 -16.13 10.22 -4.45
N GLY A 42 -15.50 9.64 -5.46
CA GLY A 42 -15.21 10.25 -6.74
C GLY A 42 -13.70 10.36 -6.95
N ILE A 43 -13.22 9.90 -8.12
CA ILE A 43 -11.79 9.72 -8.40
C ILE A 43 -10.97 11.01 -8.18
N PHE A 44 -11.60 12.16 -8.42
CA PHE A 44 -10.98 13.49 -8.26
C PHE A 44 -11.57 14.29 -7.10
N ASP A 45 -12.12 13.62 -6.09
CA ASP A 45 -12.65 14.29 -4.90
C ASP A 45 -11.53 15.04 -4.14
N LYS A 46 -11.67 16.36 -4.06
CA LYS A 46 -10.67 17.24 -3.43
C LYS A 46 -10.54 16.97 -1.94
N SER A 47 -11.65 16.65 -1.26
CA SER A 47 -11.62 16.42 0.19
C SER A 47 -10.81 15.17 0.55
N THR A 48 -10.97 14.11 -0.22
CA THR A 48 -10.19 12.87 -0.10
C THR A 48 -8.71 13.11 -0.42
N ALA A 49 -8.42 13.90 -1.45
CA ALA A 49 -7.04 14.26 -1.80
C ALA A 49 -6.35 15.09 -0.68
N GLU A 50 -7.07 16.02 -0.05
CA GLU A 50 -6.58 16.79 1.09
C GLU A 50 -6.28 15.91 2.31
N LEU A 51 -7.16 14.96 2.62
CA LEU A 51 -6.94 13.97 3.67
C LEU A 51 -5.70 13.11 3.37
N PHE A 52 -5.57 12.62 2.13
CA PHE A 52 -4.43 11.82 1.69
C PHE A 52 -3.11 12.59 1.83
N ARG A 53 -3.07 13.85 1.40
CA ARG A 53 -1.90 14.72 1.59
C ARG A 53 -1.58 14.94 3.06
N LYS A 54 -2.60 15.27 3.88
CA LYS A 54 -2.43 15.64 5.29
C LYS A 54 -1.98 14.47 6.17
N HIS A 55 -2.50 13.28 5.91
CA HIS A 55 -2.29 12.12 6.78
C HIS A 55 -1.29 11.12 6.21
N ILE A 56 -1.14 10.99 4.89
CA ILE A 56 -0.20 10.02 4.31
C ILE A 56 1.08 10.72 3.82
N LEU A 57 0.95 11.61 2.83
CA LEU A 57 2.12 12.09 2.06
C LEU A 57 2.99 13.09 2.82
N SER A 58 2.41 13.92 3.68
CA SER A 58 3.16 14.99 4.39
C SER A 58 3.85 14.54 5.67
N LYS A 59 3.66 13.29 6.10
CA LYS A 59 4.00 12.85 7.46
C LYS A 59 5.30 12.08 7.56
N GLY A 60 5.76 11.45 6.48
CA GLY A 60 6.95 10.60 6.51
C GLY A 60 6.85 9.57 7.65
N GLY A 61 7.91 9.43 8.45
CA GLY A 61 7.94 8.57 9.64
C GLY A 61 7.72 9.29 10.97
N SER A 62 7.04 10.45 10.98
CA SER A 62 6.86 11.26 12.20
C SER A 62 5.82 10.74 13.18
N GLU A 63 4.89 9.90 12.72
CA GLU A 63 3.81 9.30 13.50
C GLU A 63 3.63 7.84 13.06
N ASP A 64 2.92 7.02 13.85
CA ASP A 64 2.66 5.62 13.49
C ASP A 64 1.88 5.52 12.16
N PRO A 65 2.36 4.73 11.17
CA PRO A 65 1.72 4.61 9.87
C PRO A 65 0.28 4.11 9.90
N MET A 66 -0.08 3.23 10.84
CA MET A 66 -1.44 2.69 10.94
C MET A 66 -2.40 3.75 11.46
N ASP A 67 -1.99 4.53 12.47
CA ASP A 67 -2.79 5.65 12.99
C ASP A 67 -3.00 6.74 11.93
N LEU A 68 -1.97 6.99 11.11
CA LEU A 68 -2.07 7.89 9.96
C LEU A 68 -3.05 7.36 8.90
N TYR A 69 -2.97 6.06 8.60
CA TYR A 69 -3.86 5.42 7.64
C TYR A 69 -5.32 5.44 8.11
N ILE A 70 -5.60 5.09 9.37
CA ILE A 70 -6.95 5.12 9.93
C ILE A 70 -7.52 6.55 9.90
N ARG A 71 -6.73 7.58 10.18
CA ARG A 71 -7.17 8.99 10.07
C ARG A 71 -7.53 9.39 8.63
N PHE A 72 -6.82 8.87 7.64
CA PHE A 72 -7.14 9.09 6.22
C PHE A 72 -8.38 8.28 5.79
N ARG A 73 -8.36 6.97 6.03
CA ARG A 73 -9.31 6.00 5.47
C ARG A 73 -10.61 5.88 6.26
N GLY A 74 -10.56 6.17 7.56
CA GLY A 74 -11.65 5.99 8.53
C GLY A 74 -11.76 4.57 9.11
N GLN A 75 -10.95 3.63 8.63
CA GLN A 75 -10.92 2.24 9.07
C GLN A 75 -9.51 1.65 8.90
N THR A 76 -9.28 0.48 9.50
CA THR A 76 -8.08 -0.32 9.21
C THR A 76 -8.10 -0.81 7.75
N PRO A 77 -6.93 -1.02 7.13
CA PRO A 77 -6.84 -1.53 5.76
C PRO A 77 -7.58 -2.85 5.59
N SER A 78 -8.16 -3.05 4.41
CA SER A 78 -8.90 -4.27 4.06
C SER A 78 -8.35 -4.86 2.78
N GLU A 79 -8.05 -6.15 2.79
CA GLU A 79 -7.56 -6.90 1.64
C GLU A 79 -8.61 -7.05 0.53
N LYS A 80 -9.89 -6.79 0.82
CA LYS A 80 -11.00 -6.93 -0.15
C LYS A 80 -10.76 -6.14 -1.42
N ALA A 81 -10.29 -4.89 -1.29
CA ALA A 81 -10.00 -4.04 -2.45
C ALA A 81 -8.88 -4.63 -3.32
N LEU A 82 -7.85 -5.22 -2.69
CA LEU A 82 -6.76 -5.88 -3.40
C LEU A 82 -7.25 -7.16 -4.10
N LEU A 83 -8.03 -8.00 -3.41
CA LEU A 83 -8.59 -9.23 -3.98
C LEU A 83 -9.45 -8.93 -5.21
N LYS A 84 -10.33 -7.93 -5.11
CA LYS A 84 -11.12 -7.45 -6.25
C LYS A 84 -10.24 -6.96 -7.40
N ARG A 85 -9.23 -6.13 -7.12
CA ARG A 85 -8.28 -5.64 -8.12
C ARG A 85 -7.47 -6.75 -8.79
N SER A 86 -7.13 -7.80 -8.05
CA SER A 86 -6.37 -8.95 -8.54
C SER A 86 -7.23 -10.02 -9.23
N GLY A 87 -8.57 -9.85 -9.27
CA GLY A 87 -9.47 -10.87 -9.83
C GLY A 87 -9.56 -12.14 -8.98
N LEU A 88 -9.38 -12.01 -7.66
CA LEU A 88 -9.36 -13.10 -6.68
C LEU A 88 -10.54 -13.02 -5.68
N GLU A 89 -11.50 -12.12 -5.92
CA GLU A 89 -12.75 -12.05 -5.17
C GLU A 89 -13.63 -13.26 -5.52
N LYS A 90 -14.18 -13.93 -4.50
CA LYS A 90 -15.01 -15.14 -4.66
C LYS A 90 -16.43 -14.81 -5.10
#